data_AF-A0A8S2G0H3-F1
#
_entry.id   AF-A0A8S2G0H3-F1
#
_cell.length_a   1.000
_cell.length_b   1.000
_cell.length_c   1.000
_cell.angle_alpha   90.00
_cell.angle_beta   90.00
_cell.angle_gamma   90.00
#
_symmetry.space_group_name_H-M   'P 1'
#
loop_
_entity.id
_entity.type
_entity.pdbx_description
1 polymer ?
#
loop_
_entity_poly.entity_id
_entity_poly.type
_entity_poly.pdbx_seq_one_letter_code
_entity_poly.pdbx_strand_id
1 'polypeptide(L)'
;CGEHHRRLLRNIFKERQYLMHDRPVENDNDTVNVTINLALQQIIDLTWNAYNLKWIPEEYGNITTINLPSTRIWTPDILLYN
;
A
#
# COMPACT_ATOMS: atom_id res chain seq x y z
N CYS A 1 -11.59 -28.27 -21.28
CA CYS A 1 -12.39 -27.03 -21.18
C CYS A 1 -13.66 -27.18 -22.00
N GLY A 2 -14.85 -27.07 -21.39
CA GLY A 2 -16.12 -27.52 -21.98
C GLY A 2 -16.70 -26.64 -23.10
N GLU A 3 -17.60 -27.20 -23.91
CA GLU A 3 -18.26 -26.51 -25.02
C GLU A 3 -19.06 -25.27 -24.58
N HIS A 4 -19.79 -25.37 -23.47
CA HIS A 4 -20.57 -24.27 -22.91
C HIS A 4 -19.68 -23.07 -22.52
N HIS A 5 -18.49 -23.31 -21.98
CA HIS A 5 -17.54 -22.25 -21.63
C HIS A 5 -17.07 -21.51 -22.88
N ARG A 6 -16.73 -22.25 -23.95
CA ARG A 6 -16.32 -21.65 -25.23
C ARG A 6 -17.43 -20.82 -25.88
N ARG A 7 -18.68 -21.29 -25.78
CA ARG A 7 -19.86 -20.56 -26.27
C ARG A 7 -20.07 -19.25 -25.52
N LEU A 8 -19.94 -19.26 -24.19
CA LEU A 8 -20.07 -18.06 -23.37
C LEU A 8 -19.01 -17.02 -23.70
N LEU A 9 -17.73 -17.43 -23.79
CA LEU A 9 -16.64 -16.52 -24.14
C LEU A 9 -16.84 -15.92 -25.54
N ARG A 10 -17.28 -16.71 -26.52
CA ARG A 10 -17.59 -16.21 -27.87
C ARG A 10 -18.69 -15.14 -27.83
N ASN A 11 -19.76 -15.39 -27.09
CA ASN A 11 -20.86 -14.45 -26.98
C ASN A 11 -20.41 -13.11 -26.35
N ILE A 12 -19.64 -13.16 -25.25
CA ILE A 12 -19.21 -11.93 -24.55
C ILE A 12 -18.19 -11.13 -25.38
N PHE A 13 -17.13 -11.78 -25.86
CA PHE A 13 -16.00 -11.06 -26.46
C PHE A 13 -16.12 -10.83 -27.97
N LYS A 14 -16.96 -11.60 -28.69
CA LYS A 14 -17.18 -11.39 -30.14
C LYS A 14 -18.54 -10.81 -30.46
N GLU A 15 -19.61 -11.43 -29.96
CA GLU A 15 -20.97 -11.05 -30.36
C GLU A 15 -21.43 -9.77 -29.67
N ARG A 16 -21.15 -9.62 -28.36
CA ARG A 16 -21.50 -8.43 -27.57
C ARG A 16 -20.45 -7.31 -27.62
N GLN A 17 -19.32 -7.54 -28.32
CA GLN A 17 -18.23 -6.57 -28.49
C GLN A 17 -17.77 -5.89 -27.20
N TYR A 18 -17.55 -6.67 -26.13
CA TYR A 18 -16.99 -6.12 -24.90
C TYR A 18 -15.64 -5.42 -25.15
N LEU A 19 -15.55 -4.13 -24.81
CA LEU A 19 -14.34 -3.32 -24.91
C LEU A 19 -13.72 -3.11 -23.53
N MET A 20 -12.48 -3.55 -23.35
CA MET A 20 -11.79 -3.49 -22.04
C MET A 20 -11.47 -2.07 -21.57
N HIS A 21 -11.51 -1.09 -22.49
CA HIS A 21 -11.19 0.30 -22.22
C HIS A 21 -12.41 1.17 -21.89
N ASP A 22 -13.60 0.61 -22.06
CA ASP A 22 -14.85 1.32 -21.80
C ASP A 22 -15.25 1.17 -20.34
N ARG A 23 -15.80 2.24 -19.75
CA ARG A 23 -16.31 2.19 -18.38
C ARG A 23 -17.57 1.30 -18.37
N PRO A 24 -17.72 0.39 -17.39
CA PRO A 24 -18.87 -0.52 -17.30
C PRO A 24 -20.09 0.22 -16.74
N VAL A 25 -20.60 1.18 -17.49
CA VAL A 25 -21.83 1.93 -17.19
C VAL A 25 -22.76 1.85 -18.39
N GLU A 26 -24.07 1.80 -18.13
CA GLU A 26 -25.07 1.86 -19.21
C GLU A 26 -25.27 3.30 -19.69
N ASN A 27 -25.15 4.27 -18.77
CA ASN A 27 -25.21 5.70 -19.05
C ASN A 27 -23.87 6.37 -18.68
N ASP A 28 -23.38 7.26 -19.55
CA ASP A 28 -22.14 8.00 -19.32
C ASP A 28 -22.15 8.90 -18.08
N ASN A 29 -23.36 9.28 -17.63
CA ASN A 29 -23.57 10.10 -16.46
C ASN A 29 -23.53 9.30 -15.14
N ASP A 30 -23.51 7.97 -15.22
CA ASP A 30 -23.42 7.11 -14.04
C ASP A 30 -21.97 7.01 -13.53
N THR A 31 -21.84 6.69 -12.24
CA THR A 31 -20.55 6.49 -11.58
C THR A 31 -20.26 5.01 -11.39
N VAL A 32 -18.97 4.64 -11.44
CA VAL A 32 -18.52 3.28 -11.13
C VAL A 32 -18.21 3.21 -9.65
N ASN A 33 -18.98 2.42 -8.89
CA ASN A 33 -18.70 2.18 -7.48
C ASN A 33 -17.58 1.16 -7.33
N VAL A 34 -16.42 1.62 -6.85
CA VAL A 34 -15.25 0.77 -6.60
C VAL A 34 -15.04 0.63 -5.09
N THR A 35 -15.02 -0.61 -4.61
CA THR A 35 -14.65 -0.91 -3.22
C THR A 35 -13.29 -1.57 -3.21
N ILE A 36 -12.35 -0.97 -2.48
CA ILE A 36 -11.00 -1.51 -2.30
C ILE A 36 -10.90 -2.04 -0.88
N ASN A 37 -10.59 -3.32 -0.76
CA ASN A 37 -10.20 -3.93 0.51
C ASN A 37 -8.68 -3.97 0.58
N LEU A 38 -8.11 -3.32 1.59
CA LEU A 38 -6.67 -3.31 1.84
C LEU A 38 -6.35 -4.15 3.07
N ALA A 39 -5.29 -4.93 2.97
CA ALA A 39 -4.64 -5.57 4.10
C ALA A 39 -3.20 -5.05 4.18
N LEU A 40 -2.80 -4.55 5.36
CA LEU A 40 -1.43 -4.10 5.59
C LEU A 40 -0.51 -5.32 5.72
N GLN A 41 0.44 -5.48 4.79
CA GLN A 41 1.31 -6.65 4.74
C GLN A 41 2.61 -6.50 5.56
N GLN A 42 3.16 -5.29 5.71
CA GLN A 42 4.40 -5.05 6.46
C GLN A 42 4.55 -3.60 6.97
N ILE A 43 5.22 -3.43 8.12
CA ILE A 43 5.70 -2.13 8.62
C ILE A 43 6.96 -1.75 7.84
N ILE A 44 6.91 -0.63 7.12
CA ILE A 44 8.01 -0.18 6.24
C ILE A 44 9.07 0.61 7.02
N ASP A 45 8.64 1.50 7.93
CA ASP A 45 9.54 2.35 8.72
C ASP A 45 8.99 2.60 10.13
N LEU A 46 9.90 2.79 11.09
CA LEU A 46 9.60 3.06 12.49
C LEU A 46 10.42 4.26 12.98
N THR A 47 9.71 5.31 13.39
CA THR A 47 10.33 6.55 13.89
C THR A 47 9.78 6.86 15.27
N TRP A 48 10.66 7.14 16.23
CA TRP A 48 10.29 7.54 17.58
C TRP A 48 11.16 8.71 18.07
N ASN A 49 10.67 9.44 19.07
CA ASN A 49 11.40 10.54 19.70
C ASN A 49 11.97 10.08 21.05
N ALA A 50 13.29 10.08 21.18
CA ALA A 50 13.98 9.77 22.43
C ALA A 50 14.36 11.07 23.15
N TYR A 51 13.68 11.40 24.25
CA TYR A 51 13.88 12.68 24.93
C TYR A 51 15.30 12.88 25.49
N ASN A 52 15.99 11.78 25.79
CA ASN A 52 17.34 11.73 26.34
C ASN A 52 18.44 11.73 25.26
N LEU A 53 18.09 11.61 23.99
CA LEU A 53 19.03 11.69 22.86
C LEU A 53 18.96 13.08 22.21
N LYS A 54 19.36 14.10 22.98
CA LYS A 54 19.36 15.51 22.55
C LYS A 54 20.69 16.17 22.92
N TRP A 55 21.18 17.04 22.06
CA TRP A 55 22.40 17.82 22.29
C TRP A 55 22.31 19.17 21.57
N ILE A 56 23.21 20.09 21.94
CA ILE A 56 23.38 21.41 21.32
C ILE A 56 24.43 21.26 20.21
N PRO A 57 24.08 21.33 18.91
CA PRO A 57 25.03 21.05 17.82
C PRO A 57 26.30 21.90 17.87
N GLU A 58 26.20 23.16 18.29
CA GLU A 58 27.29 24.12 18.35
C GLU A 58 28.43 23.65 19.28
N GLU A 59 28.10 22.89 20.33
CA GLU A 59 29.09 22.33 21.26
C GLU A 59 29.85 21.11 20.68
N TYR A 60 29.30 20.49 19.62
CA TYR A 60 29.80 19.25 19.02
C TYR A 60 30.14 19.42 17.53
N GLY A 61 30.55 20.63 17.11
CA GLY A 61 30.98 20.88 15.73
C GLY A 61 29.85 20.88 14.70
N ASN A 62 28.65 21.35 15.10
CA ASN A 62 27.43 21.43 14.28
C ASN A 62 26.91 20.09 13.77
N ILE A 63 27.18 19.00 14.48
CA ILE A 63 26.61 17.69 14.17
C ILE A 63 25.12 17.70 14.51
N THR A 64 24.26 17.45 13.54
CA THR A 64 22.80 17.40 13.71
C THR A 64 22.21 16.00 13.58
N THR A 65 22.96 15.06 13.00
CA THR A 65 22.50 13.67 12.79
C THR A 65 23.66 12.71 13.04
N ILE A 66 23.35 11.58 13.66
CA ILE A 66 24.29 10.49 13.90
C ILE A 66 23.63 9.16 13.58
N ASN A 67 24.43 8.22 13.08
CA ASN A 67 23.98 6.86 12.82
C ASN A 67 24.49 5.96 13.93
N LEU A 68 23.58 5.34 14.67
CA LEU A 68 23.90 4.44 15.78
C LEU A 68 23.31 3.06 15.50
N PRO A 69 24.01 1.96 15.86
CA PRO A 69 23.42 0.63 15.81
C PRO A 69 22.30 0.53 16.86
N SER A 70 21.18 -0.11 16.48
CA SER A 70 20.01 -0.30 17.35
C SER A 70 20.34 -0.98 18.67
N THR A 71 21.36 -1.85 18.71
CA THR A 71 21.82 -2.54 19.94
C THR A 71 22.35 -1.61 21.03
N ARG A 72 22.59 -0.33 20.73
CA ARG A 72 23.14 0.66 21.69
C ARG A 72 22.10 1.64 22.22
N ILE A 73 20.89 1.61 21.68
CA ILE A 73 19.81 2.53 22.07
C ILE A 73 18.57 1.75 22.42
N TRP A 74 17.66 2.38 23.16
CA TRP A 74 16.34 1.81 23.37
C TRP A 74 15.57 1.81 22.04
N THR A 75 14.94 0.69 21.73
CA THR A 75 14.03 0.53 20.58
C THR A 75 12.70 -0.01 21.08
N PRO A 76 11.56 0.40 20.50
CA PRO A 76 10.25 -0.11 20.91
C PRO A 76 10.10 -1.58 20.51
N ASP A 77 9.60 -2.40 21.43
CA ASP A 77 9.16 -3.76 21.12
C ASP A 77 7.78 -3.71 20.48
N ILE A 78 7.67 -4.21 19.26
CA ILE A 78 6.42 -4.21 18.49
C ILE A 78 5.90 -5.63 18.38
N LEU A 79 4.70 -5.85 18.92
CA LEU A 79 3.98 -7.10 18.84
C LEU A 79 2.71 -6.87 18.03
N LEU A 80 2.50 -7.70 17.01
CA LEU A 80 1.24 -7.74 16.29
C LEU A 80 0.32 -8.75 16.99
N TYR A 81 -0.82 -8.29 17.48
CA TYR A 81 -1.88 -9.16 17.99
C TYR A 81 -3.06 -9.14 17.02
N ASN A 82 -3.69 -10.31 16.81
CA ASN A 82 -4.91 -10.48 16.03
C ASN A 82 -6.15 -10.23 16.89
#